data_AF-A0A7S1W225-F1
#
_entry.id   AF-A0A7S1W225-F1
#
_cell.length_a   1.000
_cell.length_b   1.000
_cell.length_c   1.000
_cell.angle_alpha   90.00
_cell.angle_beta   90.00
_cell.angle_gamma   90.00
#
_symmetry.space_group_name_H-M   'P 1'
#
loop_
_entity.id
_entity.type
_entity.pdbx_description
1 polymer ?
#
loop_
_entity_poly.entity_id
_entity_poly.type
_entity_poly.pdbx_seq_one_letter_code
_entity_poly.pdbx_strand_id
1 'polypeptide(L)'
;EQLMRFALKDLKVKCGAAGVTVPRGSEKEDCVALLQEAQRHRRSLRVPGHAEEARAESGGGGAGDDGPEEDFGKISMRELKAKITKTGAKIPAGITEKRELINLYKEVKKRSPKCNSKTKHVGANGSYDRRRTDDARPWLPDDTPGPKKGGEQVPPAGPPSEEDKDGLWQTFGYIAGMEAGSPYARFDIRDEVCLRYGGFKHGALIKDRAKGELAIVVGVKRCQGRPVIWVHPKSKRKPCSFFYQGCNATKMRQLWEQTGEDEVFEAHPMDDEIVEDSDEEMFKLCAKCKLPCGDLAYVNEENGYSLAQHADCITKSMIDATMKQDQERVNEDWMRTWNNRKEFDIGWVPSRMIPINERIAMRIGGNNP
;
A
#
# COMPACT_ATOMS: atom_id res chain seq x y z
N GLU A 1 -18.43 35.85 5.31
CA GLU A 1 -17.52 36.37 4.27
C GLU A 1 -16.22 35.57 4.09
N GLN A 2 -15.44 35.29 5.15
CA GLN A 2 -14.19 34.52 5.05
C GLN A 2 -14.37 33.10 4.47
N LEU A 3 -15.44 32.40 4.86
CA LEU A 3 -15.80 31.09 4.29
C LEU A 3 -16.11 31.16 2.78
N MET A 4 -16.73 32.26 2.32
CA MET A 4 -16.98 32.47 0.89
C MET A 4 -15.69 32.74 0.11
N ARG A 5 -14.75 33.49 0.69
CA ARG A 5 -13.42 33.70 0.09
C ARG A 5 -12.63 32.39 -0.02
N PHE A 6 -12.77 31.48 0.94
CA PHE A 6 -12.12 30.16 0.90
C PHE A 6 -12.74 29.26 -0.18
N ALA A 7 -14.07 29.21 -0.26
CA ALA A 7 -14.79 28.45 -1.29
C ALA A 7 -14.45 28.94 -2.71
N LEU A 8 -14.34 30.26 -2.93
CA LEU A 8 -13.95 30.83 -4.23
C LEU A 8 -12.50 30.52 -4.62
N LYS A 9 -11.57 30.43 -3.66
CA LYS A 9 -10.20 29.99 -3.92
C LYS A 9 -10.14 28.53 -4.36
N ASP A 10 -10.83 27.65 -3.65
CA ASP A 10 -10.88 26.22 -3.99
C ASP A 10 -11.53 25.99 -5.37
N LEU A 11 -12.59 26.74 -5.69
CA LEU A 11 -13.27 26.67 -6.98
C LEU A 11 -12.36 27.12 -8.13
N LYS A 12 -11.58 28.20 -7.96
CA LYS A 12 -10.60 28.66 -8.96
C LYS A 12 -9.48 27.65 -9.22
N VAL A 13 -9.01 26.96 -8.18
CA VAL A 13 -8.01 25.88 -8.31
C VAL A 13 -8.59 24.72 -9.14
N LYS A 14 -9.83 24.31 -8.86
CA LYS A 14 -10.51 23.25 -9.63
C LYS A 14 -10.77 23.64 -11.08
N CYS A 15 -11.17 24.88 -11.36
CA CYS A 15 -11.29 25.38 -12.74
C CYS A 15 -9.95 25.35 -13.48
N GLY A 16 -8.85 25.80 -12.84
CA GLY A 16 -7.51 25.75 -13.42
C GLY A 16 -7.05 24.33 -13.75
N ALA A 17 -7.29 23.37 -12.85
CA ALA A 17 -6.98 21.96 -13.08
C ALA A 17 -7.80 21.34 -14.23
N ALA A 18 -8.98 21.90 -14.52
CA ALA A 18 -9.82 21.50 -15.65
C ALA A 18 -9.48 22.26 -16.95
N GLY A 19 -8.49 23.15 -16.96
CA GLY A 19 -8.13 23.97 -18.11
C GLY A 19 -9.11 25.12 -18.41
N VAL A 20 -9.96 25.49 -17.45
CA VAL A 20 -10.98 26.52 -17.60
C VAL A 20 -10.46 27.85 -17.05
N THR A 21 -10.35 28.85 -17.92
CA THR A 21 -9.97 30.23 -17.55
C THR A 21 -11.15 30.96 -16.94
N VAL A 22 -11.02 31.38 -15.67
CA VAL A 22 -12.06 32.13 -14.95
C VAL A 22 -11.80 33.64 -15.07
N PRO A 23 -12.73 34.45 -15.64
CA PRO A 23 -12.58 35.90 -15.75
C PRO A 23 -12.41 36.57 -14.38
N ARG A 24 -11.56 37.61 -14.29
CA ARG A 24 -11.43 38.41 -13.07
C ARG A 24 -12.76 39.14 -12.80
N GLY A 25 -13.35 38.90 -11.64
CA GLY A 25 -14.61 39.53 -11.23
C GLY A 25 -15.85 38.64 -11.33
N SER A 26 -15.71 37.39 -11.81
CA SER A 26 -16.82 36.43 -11.84
C SER A 26 -17.33 36.10 -10.44
N GLU A 27 -18.66 36.07 -10.30
CA GLU A 27 -19.33 35.69 -9.06
C GLU A 27 -19.31 34.16 -8.89
N LYS A 28 -19.63 33.68 -7.69
CA LYS A 28 -19.59 32.24 -7.37
C LYS A 28 -20.44 31.41 -8.31
N GLU A 29 -21.60 31.94 -8.70
CA GLU A 29 -22.58 31.28 -9.57
C GLU A 29 -22.00 31.05 -10.98
N ASP A 30 -21.25 32.02 -11.51
CA ASP A 30 -20.57 31.91 -12.81
C ASP A 30 -19.52 30.79 -12.82
N CYS A 31 -18.69 30.66 -11.77
CA CYS A 31 -17.69 29.58 -11.76
C CYS A 31 -18.28 28.19 -11.50
N VAL A 32 -19.45 28.07 -10.85
CA VAL A 32 -20.16 26.78 -10.78
C VAL A 32 -20.71 26.39 -12.15
N ALA A 33 -21.29 27.34 -12.89
CA ALA A 33 -21.81 27.09 -14.24
C ALA A 33 -20.71 26.63 -15.20
N LEU A 34 -19.57 27.34 -15.23
CA LEU A 34 -18.41 26.97 -16.07
C LEU A 34 -17.86 25.57 -15.75
N LEU A 35 -17.85 25.19 -14.47
CA LEU A 35 -17.34 23.89 -14.03
C LEU A 35 -18.31 22.76 -14.40
N GLN A 36 -19.63 22.99 -14.34
CA GLN A 36 -20.65 22.06 -14.83
C GLN A 36 -20.59 21.89 -16.35
N GLU A 37 -20.34 22.95 -17.10
CA GLU A 37 -20.22 22.90 -18.56
C GLU A 37 -18.97 22.12 -19.01
N ALA A 38 -17.83 22.34 -18.36
CA ALA A 38 -16.61 21.56 -18.59
C ALA A 38 -16.80 20.05 -18.29
N GLN A 39 -17.59 19.72 -17.25
CA GLN A 39 -17.93 18.33 -16.93
C GLN A 39 -18.84 17.68 -17.99
N ARG A 40 -19.79 18.43 -18.58
CA ARG A 40 -20.62 17.92 -19.69
C ARG A 40 -19.78 17.64 -20.93
N HIS A 41 -18.86 18.54 -21.29
CA HIS A 41 -17.95 18.32 -22.43
C HIS A 41 -17.09 17.06 -22.25
N ARG A 42 -16.57 16.81 -21.05
CA ARG A 42 -15.81 15.57 -20.76
C ARG A 42 -16.64 14.29 -20.89
N ARG A 43 -17.94 14.34 -20.57
CA ARG A 43 -18.84 13.18 -20.74
C ARG A 43 -19.18 12.93 -22.21
N SER A 44 -19.31 13.99 -23.00
CA SER A 44 -19.59 13.91 -24.44
C SER A 44 -18.43 13.31 -25.25
N LEU A 45 -17.18 13.54 -24.80
CA LEU A 45 -15.97 13.02 -25.46
C LEU A 45 -15.63 11.55 -25.11
N ARG A 46 -16.43 10.86 -24.28
CA ARG A 46 -16.29 9.41 -24.11
C ARG A 46 -16.93 8.70 -25.30
N VAL A 47 -16.07 8.29 -26.23
CA VAL A 47 -16.42 7.39 -27.34
C VAL A 47 -17.01 6.09 -26.77
N PRO A 48 -18.16 5.59 -27.26
CA PRO A 48 -18.68 4.28 -26.89
C PRO A 48 -17.77 3.20 -27.51
N GLY A 49 -17.02 2.50 -26.66
CA GLY A 49 -16.28 1.31 -27.06
C GLY A 49 -17.22 0.12 -27.24
N HIS A 50 -17.24 -0.40 -28.47
CA HIS A 50 -17.85 -1.63 -28.94
C HIS A 50 -18.04 -2.76 -27.89
N ALA A 51 -19.29 -3.13 -27.66
CA ALA A 51 -19.71 -4.54 -27.66
C ALA A 51 -19.89 -4.94 -29.14
N GLU A 52 -19.72 -6.15 -29.66
CA GLU A 52 -19.92 -7.52 -29.19
C GLU A 52 -19.44 -8.40 -30.36
N GLU A 53 -18.82 -9.58 -30.15
CA GLU A 53 -19.15 -10.80 -30.91
C GLU A 53 -18.33 -12.05 -30.54
N ALA A 54 -19.09 -13.13 -30.37
CA ALA A 54 -18.84 -14.52 -30.77
C ALA A 54 -17.88 -15.44 -29.96
N ARG A 55 -18.55 -16.29 -29.15
CA ARG A 55 -18.44 -17.75 -28.99
C ARG A 55 -17.27 -18.48 -29.69
N ALA A 56 -16.60 -19.36 -28.92
CA ALA A 56 -16.20 -20.69 -29.41
C ALA A 56 -16.08 -21.69 -28.25
N GLU A 57 -16.69 -22.86 -28.44
CA GLU A 57 -16.57 -24.06 -27.62
C GLU A 57 -15.18 -24.71 -27.80
N SER A 58 -14.60 -25.22 -26.71
CA SER A 58 -13.66 -26.36 -26.66
C SER A 58 -13.36 -26.62 -25.17
N GLY A 59 -13.34 -27.83 -24.61
CA GLY A 59 -13.04 -29.13 -25.20
C GLY A 59 -11.69 -29.62 -24.69
N GLY A 60 -11.67 -30.29 -23.52
CA GLY A 60 -10.72 -31.34 -23.16
C GLY A 60 -9.27 -30.99 -22.79
N GLY A 61 -8.74 -31.71 -21.80
CA GLY A 61 -7.30 -31.99 -21.66
C GLY A 61 -6.62 -31.42 -20.43
N GLY A 62 -6.80 -32.04 -19.27
CA GLY A 62 -5.92 -31.84 -18.12
C GLY A 62 -4.53 -32.43 -18.41
N ALA A 63 -3.64 -31.62 -18.97
CA ALA A 63 -2.23 -31.95 -19.07
C ALA A 63 -1.59 -31.82 -17.67
N GLY A 64 -1.39 -32.95 -17.00
CA GLY A 64 -0.49 -33.02 -15.85
C GLY A 64 0.91 -32.65 -16.32
N ASP A 65 1.43 -31.50 -15.84
CA ASP A 65 2.83 -31.13 -15.97
C ASP A 65 3.66 -32.03 -15.03
N ASP A 66 3.78 -33.30 -15.42
CA ASP A 66 4.71 -34.26 -14.84
C ASP A 66 6.12 -33.85 -15.29
N GLY A 67 6.68 -32.87 -14.58
CA GLY A 67 8.06 -32.46 -14.76
C GLY A 67 9.00 -33.68 -14.76
N PRO A 68 10.12 -33.62 -15.49
CA PRO A 68 10.98 -34.77 -15.75
C PRO A 68 11.31 -35.51 -14.45
N GLU A 69 10.95 -36.79 -14.40
CA GLU A 69 11.13 -37.63 -13.22
C GLU A 69 12.63 -37.70 -12.89
N GLU A 70 13.04 -37.10 -11.77
CA GLU A 70 14.44 -37.11 -11.33
C GLU A 70 14.88 -38.56 -11.06
N ASP A 71 15.89 -39.01 -11.79
CA ASP A 71 16.37 -40.39 -11.77
C ASP A 71 17.27 -40.64 -10.53
N PHE A 72 16.65 -40.92 -9.37
CA PHE A 72 17.32 -41.05 -8.06
C PHE A 72 18.33 -42.21 -7.97
N GLY A 73 18.37 -43.10 -8.97
CA GLY A 73 19.33 -44.20 -9.05
C GLY A 73 20.79 -43.70 -9.04
N LYS A 74 21.06 -42.57 -9.71
CA LYS A 74 22.42 -42.05 -9.93
C LYS A 74 22.93 -41.13 -8.81
N ILE A 75 22.04 -40.65 -7.93
CA ILE A 75 22.39 -39.69 -6.86
C ILE A 75 22.95 -40.44 -5.65
N SER A 76 24.09 -39.99 -5.11
CA SER A 76 24.66 -40.58 -3.89
C SER A 76 23.86 -40.21 -2.64
N MET A 77 23.94 -40.99 -1.55
CA MET A 77 23.25 -40.64 -0.30
C MET A 77 23.66 -39.26 0.24
N ARG A 78 24.92 -38.86 0.04
CA ARG A 78 25.45 -37.56 0.50
C ARG A 78 24.81 -36.40 -0.24
N GLU A 79 24.67 -36.49 -1.56
CA GLU A 79 24.00 -35.48 -2.38
C GLU A 79 22.51 -35.37 -2.05
N LEU A 80 21.86 -36.51 -1.77
CA LEU A 80 20.45 -36.53 -1.41
C LEU A 80 20.20 -35.82 -0.06
N LYS A 81 21.06 -36.08 0.95
CA LYS A 81 21.02 -35.34 2.23
C LYS A 81 21.27 -33.84 2.04
N ALA A 82 22.21 -33.47 1.17
CA ALA A 82 22.47 -32.07 0.85
C ALA A 82 21.27 -31.38 0.19
N LYS A 83 20.58 -32.05 -0.75
CA LYS A 83 19.36 -31.54 -1.38
C LYS A 83 18.22 -31.30 -0.37
N ILE A 84 17.98 -32.26 0.54
CA ILE A 84 16.94 -32.12 1.59
C ILE A 84 17.27 -30.96 2.55
N THR A 85 18.54 -30.82 2.93
CA THR A 85 18.99 -29.73 3.79
C THR A 85 18.84 -28.37 3.09
N LYS A 86 19.11 -28.30 1.78
CA LYS A 86 18.95 -27.08 0.96
C LYS A 86 17.49 -26.62 0.87
N THR A 87 16.53 -27.54 0.94
CA THR A 87 15.10 -27.23 1.04
C THR A 87 14.65 -26.82 2.45
N GLY A 88 15.57 -26.74 3.43
CA GLY A 88 15.27 -26.32 4.80
C GLY A 88 14.68 -27.42 5.70
N ALA A 89 14.57 -28.66 5.21
CA ALA A 89 14.04 -29.78 5.97
C ALA A 89 15.14 -30.44 6.84
N LYS A 90 14.80 -30.72 8.11
CA LYS A 90 15.68 -31.46 9.03
C LYS A 90 15.55 -32.96 8.77
N ILE A 91 16.68 -33.66 8.68
CA ILE A 91 16.72 -35.11 8.48
C ILE A 91 16.68 -35.79 9.86
N PRO A 92 15.68 -36.64 10.15
CA PRO A 92 15.63 -37.40 11.41
C PRO A 92 16.89 -38.24 11.63
N ALA A 93 17.39 -38.28 12.86
CA ALA A 93 18.46 -39.19 13.25
C ALA A 93 17.92 -40.63 13.22
N GLY A 94 18.57 -41.51 12.45
CA GLY A 94 18.18 -42.91 12.30
C GLY A 94 17.92 -43.36 10.86
N ILE A 95 17.80 -42.44 9.91
CA ILE A 95 17.63 -42.80 8.49
C ILE A 95 18.96 -43.28 7.90
N THR A 96 19.12 -44.60 7.80
CA THR A 96 20.30 -45.27 7.21
C THR A 96 20.07 -45.68 5.76
N GLU A 97 18.81 -45.82 5.33
CA GLU A 97 18.50 -46.31 3.99
C GLU A 97 18.29 -45.20 2.96
N LYS A 98 18.84 -45.38 1.75
CA LYS A 98 18.68 -44.44 0.63
C LYS A 98 17.21 -44.24 0.24
N ARG A 99 16.38 -45.29 0.35
CA ARG A 99 14.95 -45.25 -0.02
C ARG A 99 14.14 -44.31 0.87
N GLU A 100 14.41 -44.31 2.17
CA GLU A 100 13.74 -43.43 3.14
C GLU A 100 14.06 -41.95 2.89
N LEU A 101 15.33 -41.64 2.55
CA LEU A 101 15.72 -40.27 2.16
C LEU A 101 15.01 -39.82 0.86
N ILE A 102 14.81 -40.72 -0.11
CA ILE A 102 14.09 -40.39 -1.35
C ILE A 102 12.64 -40.04 -1.04
N ASN A 103 11.98 -40.82 -0.18
CA ASN A 103 10.61 -40.57 0.24
C ASN A 103 10.49 -39.23 0.99
N LEU A 104 11.43 -38.96 1.92
CA LEU A 104 11.47 -37.69 2.64
C LEU A 104 11.65 -36.50 1.69
N TYR A 105 12.53 -36.61 0.69
CA TYR A 105 12.73 -35.56 -0.31
C TYR A 105 11.48 -35.33 -1.17
N LYS A 106 10.80 -36.40 -1.63
CA LYS A 106 9.54 -36.30 -2.38
C LYS A 106 8.46 -35.60 -1.55
N GLU A 107 8.38 -35.89 -0.26
CA GLU A 107 7.41 -35.29 0.64
C GLU A 107 7.69 -33.80 0.91
N VAL A 108 8.96 -33.44 1.11
CA VAL A 108 9.37 -32.03 1.24
C VAL A 108 9.10 -31.26 -0.06
N LYS A 109 9.35 -31.86 -1.23
CA LYS A 109 9.09 -31.24 -2.54
C LYS A 109 7.59 -31.05 -2.80
N LYS A 110 6.72 -31.94 -2.30
CA LYS A 110 5.25 -31.77 -2.35
C LYS A 110 4.75 -30.65 -1.45
N ARG A 111 5.36 -30.48 -0.26
CA ARG A 111 4.99 -29.42 0.71
C ARG A 111 5.57 -28.06 0.37
N SER A 112 6.62 -28.02 -0.45
CA SER A 112 7.20 -26.76 -0.91
C SER A 112 6.21 -26.07 -1.85
N PRO A 113 5.75 -24.83 -1.55
CA PRO A 113 4.88 -24.11 -2.46
C PRO A 113 5.59 -23.93 -3.80
N LYS A 114 4.92 -24.31 -4.91
CA LYS A 114 5.46 -24.18 -6.26
C LYS A 114 5.71 -22.69 -6.54
N CYS A 115 6.95 -22.24 -6.35
CA CYS A 115 7.41 -20.96 -6.85
C CYS A 115 7.40 -21.04 -8.38
N ASN A 116 6.40 -20.42 -9.02
CA ASN A 116 6.32 -20.27 -10.46
C ASN A 116 7.37 -19.26 -10.96
N SER A 117 8.64 -19.62 -10.93
CA SER A 117 9.72 -18.87 -11.58
C SER A 117 10.12 -19.52 -12.91
N LYS A 118 9.19 -19.50 -13.88
CA LYS A 118 9.56 -19.68 -15.30
C LYS A 118 10.05 -18.34 -15.85
N THR A 119 11.27 -17.95 -15.50
CA THR A 119 11.98 -16.87 -16.20
C THR A 119 12.46 -17.44 -17.53
N LYS A 120 11.70 -17.21 -18.61
CA LYS A 120 12.15 -17.52 -19.97
C LYS A 120 13.37 -16.64 -20.28
N HIS A 121 14.55 -17.26 -20.38
CA HIS A 121 15.68 -16.67 -21.11
C HIS A 121 15.26 -16.56 -22.58
N VAL A 122 14.88 -15.34 -23.00
CA VAL A 122 14.71 -15.01 -24.42
C VAL A 122 16.09 -14.73 -24.99
N GLY A 123 16.46 -15.48 -26.02
CA GLY A 123 17.72 -15.32 -26.75
C GLY A 123 17.81 -13.96 -27.42
N ALA A 124 18.96 -13.31 -27.24
CA ALA A 124 19.34 -12.10 -27.94
C ALA A 124 19.91 -12.46 -29.32
N ASN A 125 19.04 -12.50 -30.33
CA ASN A 125 19.43 -12.33 -31.73
C ASN A 125 18.79 -11.02 -32.21
N GLY A 126 19.58 -9.96 -32.26
CA GLY A 126 19.10 -8.62 -32.59
C GLY A 126 20.25 -7.64 -32.81
N SER A 127 20.93 -7.83 -33.93
CA SER A 127 21.91 -6.94 -34.55
C SER A 127 21.57 -5.45 -34.40
N TYR A 128 22.35 -4.72 -33.60
CA TYR A 128 22.52 -3.28 -33.76
C TYR A 128 24.00 -2.95 -33.92
N ASP A 129 24.30 -2.48 -35.12
CA ASP A 129 25.56 -1.91 -35.58
C ASP A 129 25.96 -0.70 -34.70
N ARG A 130 27.05 -0.84 -33.94
CA ARG A 130 27.74 0.27 -33.28
C ARG A 130 29.17 0.35 -33.80
N ARG A 131 29.34 1.08 -34.90
CA ARG A 131 30.59 1.80 -35.17
C ARG A 131 30.64 3.04 -34.28
N ARG A 132 31.49 3.04 -33.25
CA ARG A 132 32.43 4.13 -32.96
C ARG A 132 33.28 3.85 -31.71
N THR A 133 34.57 3.66 -32.01
CA THR A 133 35.75 4.22 -31.35
C THR A 133 35.90 4.02 -29.85
N ASP A 134 36.85 3.13 -29.52
CA ASP A 134 38.08 3.47 -28.81
C ASP A 134 37.95 4.46 -27.66
N ASP A 135 37.86 3.94 -26.45
CA ASP A 135 38.59 4.49 -25.30
C ASP A 135 38.76 3.38 -24.25
N ALA A 136 39.95 2.79 -24.28
CA ALA A 136 40.44 1.86 -23.29
C ALA A 136 40.61 2.57 -21.95
N ARG A 137 39.87 2.14 -20.92
CA ARG A 137 40.25 2.39 -19.52
C ARG A 137 40.90 1.12 -18.94
N PRO A 138 42.13 1.18 -18.43
CA PRO A 138 42.78 0.05 -17.78
C PRO A 138 42.09 -0.32 -16.48
N TRP A 139 41.82 -1.62 -16.32
CA TRP A 139 41.43 -2.24 -15.06
C TRP A 139 42.62 -2.19 -14.09
N LEU A 140 42.43 -1.57 -12.93
CA LEU A 140 43.30 -1.76 -11.77
C LEU A 140 42.78 -2.97 -10.95
N PRO A 141 43.65 -3.89 -10.50
CA PRO A 141 43.26 -4.95 -9.59
C PRO A 141 43.21 -4.44 -8.13
N ASP A 142 42.10 -4.69 -7.44
CA ASP A 142 41.98 -4.54 -5.99
C ASP A 142 42.61 -5.75 -5.31
N ASP A 143 43.83 -5.57 -4.79
CA ASP A 143 44.47 -6.48 -3.85
C ASP A 143 44.32 -5.93 -2.43
N THR A 144 43.42 -6.51 -1.63
CA THR A 144 43.59 -6.59 -0.17
C THR A 144 42.91 -7.83 0.41
N PRO A 145 43.67 -8.79 0.97
CA PRO A 145 43.14 -9.81 1.87
C PRO A 145 43.38 -9.41 3.34
N GLY A 146 42.32 -9.45 4.17
CA GLY A 146 42.41 -9.26 5.62
C GLY A 146 41.29 -9.97 6.39
N PRO A 147 41.54 -10.46 7.63
CA PRO A 147 40.95 -11.71 8.12
C PRO A 147 39.71 -11.57 9.02
N LYS A 148 38.96 -12.70 9.06
CA LYS A 148 37.81 -13.02 9.93
C LYS A 148 38.09 -12.85 11.43
N LYS A 149 37.09 -12.37 12.19
CA LYS A 149 36.59 -12.93 13.49
C LYS A 149 35.63 -11.95 14.18
N GLY A 150 34.49 -12.44 14.66
CA GLY A 150 33.77 -11.80 15.79
C GLY A 150 32.25 -11.86 15.69
N GLY A 151 31.66 -12.72 16.53
CA GLY A 151 30.32 -12.64 17.14
C GLY A 151 29.19 -11.97 16.38
N GLU A 152 28.21 -12.76 15.97
CA GLU A 152 26.86 -12.31 15.62
C GLU A 152 26.22 -11.71 16.90
N GLN A 153 26.46 -10.41 17.10
CA GLN A 153 25.70 -9.61 18.04
C GLN A 153 24.29 -9.46 17.46
N VAL A 154 23.29 -9.92 18.21
CA VAL A 154 21.90 -9.51 17.97
C VAL A 154 21.91 -7.98 17.95
N PRO A 155 21.47 -7.32 16.86
CA PRO A 155 21.46 -5.87 16.80
C PRO A 155 20.64 -5.34 17.98
N PRO A 156 21.12 -4.34 18.71
CA PRO A 156 20.34 -3.71 19.77
C PRO A 156 19.00 -3.28 19.17
N ALA A 157 17.91 -3.58 19.87
CA ALA A 157 16.57 -3.15 19.50
C ALA A 157 16.65 -1.69 19.06
N GLY A 158 16.26 -1.42 17.81
CA GLY A 158 16.30 -0.08 17.24
C GLY A 158 15.60 0.90 18.20
N PRO A 159 15.99 2.19 18.17
CA PRO A 159 15.31 3.20 18.96
C PRO A 159 13.80 3.07 18.72
N PRO A 160 12.96 3.13 19.78
CA PRO A 160 11.52 3.05 19.63
C PRO A 160 11.09 4.04 18.56
N SER A 161 10.34 3.56 17.57
CA SER A 161 9.86 4.38 16.47
C SER A 161 9.15 5.62 17.02
N GLU A 162 9.27 6.78 16.36
CA GLU A 162 8.64 8.04 16.78
C GLU A 162 7.12 7.92 17.12
N GLU A 163 6.47 6.85 16.68
CA GLU A 163 5.08 6.50 16.98
C GLU A 163 4.80 6.26 18.48
N ASP A 164 5.83 5.93 19.27
CA ASP A 164 5.72 5.59 20.70
C ASP A 164 5.72 6.80 21.65
N LYS A 165 5.85 8.04 21.15
CA LYS A 165 6.03 9.24 22.00
C LYS A 165 4.93 9.48 23.03
N ASP A 166 3.70 8.99 22.79
CA ASP A 166 2.57 9.18 23.71
C ASP A 166 2.32 7.96 24.62
N GLY A 167 3.09 6.87 24.44
CA GLY A 167 2.96 5.65 25.23
C GLY A 167 1.63 4.92 25.06
N LEU A 168 0.95 5.07 23.92
CA LEU A 168 -0.29 4.35 23.62
C LEU A 168 -0.01 2.88 23.30
N TRP A 169 -0.70 1.97 23.97
CA TRP A 169 -0.62 0.52 23.77
C TRP A 169 -1.87 0.03 23.07
N GLN A 170 -1.81 -0.06 21.74
CA GLN A 170 -2.96 -0.42 20.92
C GLN A 170 -3.19 -1.95 20.93
N THR A 171 -3.78 -2.45 22.01
CA THR A 171 -3.98 -3.89 22.23
C THR A 171 -5.31 -4.41 21.69
N PHE A 172 -6.36 -3.59 21.73
CA PHE A 172 -7.74 -4.01 21.42
C PHE A 172 -8.13 -3.68 19.99
N GLY A 173 -8.58 -4.69 19.23
CA GLY A 173 -9.01 -4.51 17.86
C GLY A 173 -10.49 -4.20 17.67
N TYR A 174 -10.80 -3.20 16.85
CA TYR A 174 -12.18 -2.81 16.54
C TYR A 174 -12.29 -2.11 15.18
N ILE A 175 -13.52 -1.96 14.65
CA ILE A 175 -13.77 -1.30 13.37
C ILE A 175 -13.70 0.24 13.51
N ALA A 176 -12.82 0.89 12.76
CA ALA A 176 -12.58 2.33 12.80
C ALA A 176 -13.23 3.07 11.62
N GLY A 177 -14.49 3.45 11.81
CA GLY A 177 -15.30 4.22 10.85
C GLY A 177 -16.79 3.87 10.98
N MET A 178 -17.66 4.66 10.35
CA MET A 178 -19.12 4.43 10.33
C MET A 178 -19.63 3.78 9.05
N GLU A 179 -18.79 3.71 8.00
CA GLU A 179 -19.17 3.20 6.69
C GLU A 179 -18.95 1.69 6.61
N ALA A 180 -19.71 0.99 5.78
CA ALA A 180 -19.50 -0.42 5.53
C ALA A 180 -18.09 -0.64 4.93
N GLY A 181 -17.33 -1.59 5.49
CA GLY A 181 -15.94 -1.84 5.09
C GLY A 181 -14.93 -0.84 5.66
N SER A 182 -15.29 -0.11 6.73
CA SER A 182 -14.34 0.69 7.50
C SER A 182 -13.17 -0.17 7.97
N PRO A 183 -11.93 0.38 8.00
CA PRO A 183 -10.76 -0.43 8.32
C PRO A 183 -10.78 -0.91 9.77
N TYR A 184 -10.35 -2.16 9.97
CA TYR A 184 -9.97 -2.67 11.28
C TYR A 184 -8.80 -1.86 11.84
N ALA A 185 -8.84 -1.54 13.12
CA ALA A 185 -7.76 -0.83 13.80
C ALA A 185 -7.62 -1.27 15.24
N ARG A 186 -6.46 -0.98 15.82
CA ARG A 186 -6.18 -1.24 17.22
C ARG A 186 -6.31 0.04 18.06
N PHE A 187 -6.77 -0.14 19.28
CA PHE A 187 -7.10 0.90 20.26
C PHE A 187 -6.42 0.59 21.59
N ASP A 188 -6.02 1.66 22.29
CA ASP A 188 -5.63 1.58 23.69
C ASP A 188 -6.88 1.67 24.56
N ILE A 189 -7.13 0.62 25.34
CA ILE A 189 -8.33 0.45 26.17
C ILE A 189 -8.06 0.59 27.66
N ARG A 190 -6.83 0.97 28.04
CA ARG A 190 -6.50 1.18 29.45
C ARG A 190 -7.33 2.32 30.01
N ASP A 191 -7.97 2.10 31.15
CA ASP A 191 -8.86 3.07 31.80
C ASP A 191 -8.19 4.44 31.97
N GLU A 192 -6.93 4.47 32.40
CA GLU A 192 -6.18 5.71 32.60
C GLU A 192 -5.95 6.50 31.30
N VAL A 193 -5.86 5.81 30.17
CA VAL A 193 -5.69 6.42 28.84
C VAL A 193 -7.04 6.94 28.33
N CYS A 194 -8.10 6.13 28.41
CA CYS A 194 -9.45 6.55 28.02
C CYS A 194 -9.94 7.75 28.85
N LEU A 195 -9.72 7.73 30.17
CA LEU A 195 -10.04 8.83 31.08
C LEU A 195 -9.25 10.11 30.74
N ARG A 196 -7.96 9.98 30.39
CA ARG A 196 -7.11 11.13 30.03
C ARG A 196 -7.60 11.84 28.78
N TYR A 197 -7.95 11.09 27.73
CA TYR A 197 -8.26 11.68 26.42
C TYR A 197 -9.75 11.96 26.19
N GLY A 198 -10.64 11.12 26.72
CA GLY A 198 -12.09 11.28 26.55
C GLY A 198 -12.88 11.42 27.83
N GLY A 199 -12.29 11.19 28.99
CA GLY A 199 -12.96 11.38 30.28
C GLY A 199 -13.91 10.25 30.67
N PHE A 200 -13.88 9.14 29.95
CA PHE A 200 -14.70 7.95 30.17
C PHE A 200 -13.83 6.70 30.05
N LYS A 201 -14.20 5.62 30.74
CA LYS A 201 -13.52 4.31 30.66
C LYS A 201 -13.90 3.56 29.38
N HIS A 202 -13.10 2.57 28.99
CA HIS A 202 -13.52 1.60 27.97
C HIS A 202 -14.80 0.87 28.43
N GLY A 203 -15.72 0.59 27.51
CA GLY A 203 -17.01 -0.03 27.84
C GLY A 203 -18.04 0.90 28.49
N ALA A 204 -17.69 2.14 28.81
CA ALA A 204 -18.65 3.08 29.39
C ALA A 204 -19.78 3.40 28.39
N LEU A 205 -21.03 3.24 28.83
CA LEU A 205 -22.22 3.61 28.07
C LEU A 205 -22.54 5.09 28.32
N ILE A 206 -22.34 5.89 27.29
CA ILE A 206 -22.50 7.35 27.32
C ILE A 206 -23.71 7.78 26.48
N LYS A 207 -24.41 8.83 26.94
CA LYS A 207 -25.57 9.41 26.27
C LYS A 207 -25.29 10.85 25.84
N ASP A 208 -25.56 11.18 24.58
CA ASP A 208 -25.47 12.54 24.06
C ASP A 208 -26.50 13.40 24.79
N ARG A 209 -26.07 14.48 25.47
CA ARG A 209 -26.99 15.36 26.20
C ARG A 209 -27.93 16.15 25.27
N ALA A 210 -27.50 16.42 24.04
CA ALA A 210 -28.29 17.19 23.08
C ALA A 210 -29.23 16.30 22.27
N LYS A 211 -28.77 15.13 21.83
CA LYS A 211 -29.55 14.22 20.95
C LYS A 211 -30.22 13.06 21.67
N GLY A 212 -29.72 12.69 22.85
CA GLY A 212 -30.16 11.51 23.58
C GLY A 212 -29.64 10.18 23.00
N GLU A 213 -28.76 10.20 22.00
CA GLU A 213 -28.17 9.01 21.38
C GLU A 213 -27.22 8.31 22.36
N LEU A 214 -27.28 6.97 22.42
CA LEU A 214 -26.38 6.15 23.22
C LEU A 214 -25.17 5.72 22.39
N ALA A 215 -24.00 5.76 23.01
CA ALA A 215 -22.76 5.23 22.45
C ALA A 215 -21.94 4.54 23.54
N ILE A 216 -21.11 3.57 23.15
CA ILE A 216 -20.18 2.88 24.04
C ILE A 216 -18.76 3.34 23.73
N VAL A 217 -17.95 3.55 24.75
CA VAL A 217 -16.54 3.91 24.56
C VAL A 217 -15.74 2.71 24.11
N VAL A 218 -15.12 2.80 22.93
CA VAL A 218 -14.29 1.73 22.36
C VAL A 218 -12.85 1.83 22.83
N GLY A 219 -12.26 3.02 22.85
CA GLY A 219 -10.86 3.19 23.26
C GLY A 219 -10.22 4.42 22.64
N VAL A 220 -8.90 4.53 22.73
CA VAL A 220 -8.13 5.67 22.22
C VAL A 220 -7.24 5.23 21.05
N LYS A 221 -7.27 5.99 19.96
CA LYS A 221 -6.41 5.79 18.78
C LYS A 221 -5.96 7.13 18.23
N ARG A 222 -4.80 7.18 17.58
CA ARG A 222 -4.35 8.39 16.88
C ARG A 222 -5.20 8.67 15.64
N CYS A 223 -5.62 9.92 15.48
CA CYS A 223 -6.16 10.44 14.24
C CYS A 223 -5.44 11.76 13.92
N GLN A 224 -4.84 11.86 12.73
CA GLN A 224 -4.03 13.02 12.32
C GLN A 224 -2.92 13.35 13.34
N GLY A 225 -2.24 12.31 13.84
CA GLY A 225 -1.15 12.41 14.81
C GLY A 225 -1.59 12.66 16.26
N ARG A 226 -2.87 12.92 16.54
CA ARG A 226 -3.37 13.22 17.89
C ARG A 226 -4.18 12.05 18.47
N PRO A 227 -3.97 11.70 19.75
CA PRO A 227 -4.81 10.72 20.45
C PRO A 227 -6.23 11.26 20.61
N VAL A 228 -7.21 10.48 20.15
CA VAL A 228 -8.65 10.81 20.27
C VAL A 228 -9.42 9.59 20.77
N ILE A 229 -10.50 9.83 21.52
CA ILE A 229 -11.38 8.77 21.97
C ILE A 229 -12.37 8.39 20.87
N TRP A 230 -12.59 7.09 20.71
CA TRP A 230 -13.51 6.51 19.74
C TRP A 230 -14.69 5.86 20.46
N VAL A 231 -15.87 5.99 19.87
CA VAL A 231 -17.14 5.53 20.44
C VAL A 231 -17.96 4.77 19.39
N HIS A 232 -18.69 3.75 19.84
CA HIS A 232 -19.59 2.91 19.05
C HIS A 232 -21.04 3.33 19.30
N PRO A 233 -21.76 3.89 18.33
CA PRO A 233 -23.16 4.28 18.51
C PRO A 233 -24.07 3.04 18.58
N LYS A 234 -24.83 2.91 19.68
CA LYS A 234 -25.75 1.76 19.90
C LYS A 234 -26.89 1.68 18.89
N SER A 235 -27.17 2.76 18.16
CA SER A 235 -28.15 2.76 17.06
C SER A 235 -27.69 1.90 15.86
N LYS A 236 -26.42 1.50 15.81
CA LYS A 236 -25.87 0.64 14.76
C LYS A 236 -25.82 -0.81 15.26
N ARG A 237 -26.40 -1.72 14.48
CA ARG A 237 -26.34 -3.17 14.74
C ARG A 237 -24.96 -3.76 14.48
N LYS A 238 -24.21 -3.19 13.53
CA LYS A 238 -22.87 -3.67 13.15
C LYS A 238 -21.78 -2.94 13.93
N PRO A 239 -20.69 -3.63 14.32
CA PRO A 239 -19.51 -3.02 14.92
C PRO A 239 -18.99 -1.87 14.05
N CYS A 240 -19.00 -0.67 14.60
CA CYS A 240 -18.47 0.52 13.96
C CYS A 240 -18.03 1.52 15.03
N SER A 241 -17.12 2.42 14.70
CA SER A 241 -16.73 3.45 15.66
C SER A 241 -16.41 4.76 14.98
N PHE A 242 -16.61 5.85 15.71
CA PHE A 242 -16.26 7.18 15.24
C PHE A 242 -15.69 8.00 16.38
N PHE A 243 -15.09 9.14 16.05
CA PHE A 243 -14.49 10.04 17.02
C PHE A 243 -14.98 11.46 16.77
N TYR A 244 -14.91 12.29 17.81
CA TYR A 244 -15.19 13.71 17.72
C TYR A 244 -13.90 14.49 17.49
N GLN A 245 -13.72 15.05 16.30
CA GLN A 245 -12.53 15.84 15.99
C GLN A 245 -12.46 17.09 16.89
N GLY A 246 -11.29 17.32 17.49
CA GLY A 246 -11.03 18.50 18.32
C GLY A 246 -11.75 18.51 19.68
N CYS A 247 -12.23 17.36 20.16
CA CYS A 247 -12.78 17.24 21.51
C CYS A 247 -11.72 16.69 22.48
N ASN A 248 -11.55 17.36 23.61
CA ASN A 248 -10.76 16.87 24.75
C ASN A 248 -11.68 16.24 25.80
N ALA A 249 -11.12 15.62 26.84
CA ALA A 249 -11.88 14.97 27.90
C ALA A 249 -12.92 15.89 28.57
N THR A 250 -12.60 17.16 28.79
CA THR A 250 -13.53 18.14 29.39
C THR A 250 -14.73 18.40 28.47
N LYS A 251 -14.49 18.64 27.18
CA LYS A 251 -15.55 18.86 26.19
C LYS A 251 -16.39 17.60 25.98
N MET A 252 -15.77 16.42 26.00
CA MET A 252 -16.49 15.14 25.96
C MET A 252 -17.45 15.00 27.14
N ARG A 253 -17.02 15.28 28.39
CA ARG A 253 -17.90 15.26 29.58
C ARG A 253 -19.01 16.32 29.57
N GLN A 254 -18.83 17.42 28.84
CA GLN A 254 -19.88 18.43 28.66
C GLN A 254 -20.93 17.99 27.63
N LEU A 255 -20.53 17.24 26.61
CA LEU A 255 -21.42 16.76 25.55
C LEU A 255 -22.13 15.45 25.92
N TRP A 256 -21.46 14.61 26.71
CA TRP A 256 -21.89 13.25 27.03
C TRP A 256 -22.10 13.07 28.53
N GLU A 257 -23.10 12.28 28.89
CA GLU A 257 -23.36 11.84 30.25
C GLU A 257 -23.14 10.32 30.33
N GLN A 258 -22.40 9.86 31.34
CA GLN A 258 -22.27 8.42 31.56
C GLN A 258 -23.56 7.90 32.19
N THR A 259 -24.17 6.91 31.53
CA THR A 259 -25.45 6.32 31.93
C THR A 259 -25.33 4.89 32.44
N GLY A 260 -24.21 4.22 32.16
CA GLY A 260 -23.94 2.87 32.62
C GLY A 260 -22.62 2.33 32.04
N GLU A 261 -22.53 1.01 32.00
CA GLU A 261 -21.44 0.25 31.40
C GLU A 261 -22.05 -0.84 30.50
N ASP A 262 -21.34 -1.18 29.45
CA ASP A 262 -21.74 -2.20 28.49
C ASP A 262 -20.50 -2.94 27.98
N GLU A 263 -20.64 -4.22 27.68
CA GLU A 263 -19.52 -5.04 27.23
C GLU A 263 -19.22 -4.74 25.76
N VAL A 264 -17.97 -4.32 25.49
CA VAL A 264 -17.46 -4.17 24.12
C VAL A 264 -16.56 -5.35 23.85
N PHE A 265 -17.02 -6.25 23.00
CA PHE A 265 -16.21 -7.36 22.55
C PHE A 265 -15.22 -6.91 21.48
N GLU A 266 -14.03 -7.50 21.48
CA GLU A 266 -13.05 -7.30 20.42
C GLU A 266 -13.70 -7.76 19.12
N ALA A 267 -13.78 -6.86 18.13
CA ALA A 267 -14.35 -7.24 16.84
C ALA A 267 -13.38 -8.25 16.22
N HIS A 268 -13.86 -9.40 15.79
CA HIS A 268 -12.99 -10.29 15.04
C HIS A 268 -12.85 -9.68 13.63
N PRO A 269 -11.63 -9.53 13.09
CA PRO A 269 -11.45 -8.93 11.77
C PRO A 269 -12.19 -9.68 10.64
N MET A 270 -12.62 -10.92 10.88
CA MET A 270 -13.43 -11.70 9.94
C MET A 270 -14.94 -11.44 10.02
N ASP A 271 -15.44 -10.79 11.08
CA ASP A 271 -16.89 -10.55 11.25
C ASP A 271 -17.45 -9.59 10.19
N ASP A 272 -16.59 -8.80 9.54
CA ASP A 272 -16.96 -7.91 8.43
C ASP A 272 -16.83 -8.57 7.05
N GLU A 273 -16.24 -9.76 6.96
CA GLU A 273 -15.97 -10.43 5.68
C GLU A 273 -16.97 -11.54 5.34
N ILE A 274 -17.87 -11.85 6.27
CA ILE A 274 -18.92 -12.84 6.08
C ILE A 274 -20.25 -12.11 5.90
N VAL A 275 -20.82 -12.22 4.71
CA VAL A 275 -22.19 -11.77 4.44
C VAL A 275 -23.07 -13.01 4.39
N GLU A 276 -24.10 -13.02 5.24
CA GLU A 276 -25.23 -13.94 5.14
C GLU A 276 -26.17 -13.42 4.05
N ASP A 277 -26.51 -14.27 3.08
CA ASP A 277 -27.53 -13.97 2.09
C ASP A 277 -28.95 -14.32 2.56
N SER A 278 -29.93 -14.29 1.66
CA SER A 278 -31.35 -14.51 2.00
C SER A 278 -31.65 -15.96 2.41
N ASP A 279 -30.72 -16.88 2.15
CA ASP A 279 -30.79 -18.31 2.44
C ASP A 279 -29.79 -18.75 3.53
N GLU A 280 -29.24 -17.77 4.25
CA GLU A 280 -28.30 -17.97 5.37
C GLU A 280 -26.97 -18.62 4.95
N GLU A 281 -26.62 -18.58 3.65
CA GLU A 281 -25.31 -18.99 3.18
C GLU A 281 -24.27 -17.89 3.45
N MET A 282 -23.14 -18.29 4.04
CA MET A 282 -22.06 -17.39 4.43
C MET A 282 -21.02 -17.27 3.30
N PHE A 283 -20.94 -16.09 2.67
CA PHE A 283 -19.94 -15.83 1.63
C PHE A 283 -18.73 -15.08 2.16
N LYS A 284 -17.53 -15.52 1.76
CA LYS A 284 -16.29 -14.77 1.97
C LYS A 284 -16.21 -13.62 0.97
N LEU A 285 -16.09 -12.39 1.44
CA LEU A 285 -15.88 -11.25 0.56
C LEU A 285 -14.40 -11.04 0.23
N CYS A 286 -14.13 -10.63 -1.02
CA CYS A 286 -12.79 -10.23 -1.41
C CYS A 286 -12.39 -8.93 -0.71
N ALA A 287 -11.27 -8.94 0.00
CA ALA A 287 -10.81 -7.79 0.79
C ALA A 287 -10.64 -6.50 -0.04
N LYS A 288 -10.32 -6.62 -1.34
CA LYS A 288 -10.05 -5.49 -2.25
C LYS A 288 -11.31 -4.92 -2.92
N CYS A 289 -12.14 -5.76 -3.54
CA CYS A 289 -13.31 -5.30 -4.31
C CYS A 289 -14.65 -5.45 -3.57
N LYS A 290 -14.66 -6.13 -2.41
CA LYS A 290 -15.86 -6.40 -1.58
C LYS A 290 -16.96 -7.20 -2.28
N LEU A 291 -16.63 -7.88 -3.38
CA LEU A 291 -17.53 -8.84 -4.02
C LEU A 291 -17.30 -10.25 -3.44
N PRO A 292 -18.31 -11.13 -3.44
CA PRO A 292 -18.17 -12.52 -3.01
C PRO A 292 -17.02 -13.22 -3.74
N CYS A 293 -16.14 -13.87 -2.98
CA CYS A 293 -15.21 -14.85 -3.53
C CYS A 293 -16.02 -16.11 -3.84
N GLY A 294 -15.90 -16.62 -5.06
CA GLY A 294 -16.41 -17.97 -5.37
C GLY A 294 -15.56 -19.04 -4.69
N ASP A 295 -15.67 -20.28 -5.16
CA ASP A 295 -14.98 -21.44 -4.58
C ASP A 295 -13.45 -21.30 -4.52
N LEU A 296 -12.88 -20.46 -5.39
CA LEU A 296 -11.46 -20.18 -5.47
C LEU A 296 -11.16 -18.77 -4.96
N ALA A 297 -10.64 -18.70 -3.74
CA ALA A 297 -10.08 -17.49 -3.15
C ALA A 297 -8.61 -17.71 -2.83
N TYR A 298 -7.79 -16.70 -3.09
CA TYR A 298 -6.42 -16.68 -2.61
C TYR A 298 -6.41 -16.05 -1.23
N VAL A 299 -5.71 -16.69 -0.31
CA VAL A 299 -5.54 -16.20 1.05
C VAL A 299 -4.15 -15.57 1.15
N ASN A 300 -4.09 -14.27 1.37
CA ASN A 300 -2.84 -13.59 1.68
C ASN A 300 -2.72 -13.47 3.20
N GLU A 301 -1.58 -13.90 3.77
CA GLU A 301 -1.29 -13.87 5.21
C GLU A 301 -0.35 -12.71 5.61
N GLU A 302 -0.14 -11.73 4.73
CA GLU A 302 0.56 -10.49 5.07
C GLU A 302 -0.13 -9.82 6.28
N ASN A 303 0.55 -9.84 7.44
CA ASN A 303 0.12 -9.33 8.76
C ASN A 303 -0.57 -10.34 9.70
N GLY A 304 -0.53 -11.65 9.40
CA GLY A 304 -1.11 -12.68 10.27
C GLY A 304 -2.64 -12.74 10.21
N TYR A 305 -3.23 -12.05 9.24
CA TYR A 305 -4.65 -12.12 8.93
C TYR A 305 -4.81 -12.74 7.53
N SER A 306 -5.58 -13.81 7.45
CA SER A 306 -5.88 -14.51 6.20
C SER A 306 -6.97 -13.77 5.43
N LEU A 307 -6.60 -12.82 4.58
CA LEU A 307 -7.56 -12.05 3.78
C LEU A 307 -7.84 -12.76 2.45
N ALA A 308 -9.10 -13.09 2.20
CA ALA A 308 -9.54 -13.69 0.93
C ALA A 308 -9.53 -12.64 -0.19
N GLN A 309 -8.94 -12.97 -1.34
CA GLN A 309 -8.91 -12.12 -2.52
C GLN A 309 -9.16 -12.92 -3.80
N HIS A 310 -9.82 -12.29 -4.78
CA HIS A 310 -9.91 -12.83 -6.15
C HIS A 310 -8.53 -12.86 -6.81
N ALA A 311 -8.34 -13.82 -7.72
CA ALA A 311 -7.16 -13.92 -8.58
C ALA A 311 -6.86 -12.59 -9.30
N ASP A 312 -7.90 -11.96 -9.85
CA ASP A 312 -7.80 -10.70 -10.59
C ASP A 312 -7.40 -9.54 -9.68
N CYS A 313 -7.93 -9.52 -8.46
CA CYS A 313 -7.61 -8.50 -7.46
C CYS A 313 -6.14 -8.56 -7.04
N ILE A 314 -5.60 -9.76 -6.84
CA ILE A 314 -4.17 -10.00 -6.56
C ILE A 314 -3.33 -9.59 -7.76
N THR A 315 -3.68 -10.06 -8.96
CA THR A 315 -2.95 -9.74 -10.18
C THR A 315 -2.87 -8.23 -10.38
N LYS A 316 -3.97 -7.52 -10.18
CA LYS A 316 -4.00 -6.06 -10.20
C LYS A 316 -3.09 -5.45 -9.13
N SER A 317 -3.11 -5.95 -7.90
CA SER A 317 -2.19 -5.47 -6.84
C SER A 317 -0.72 -5.66 -7.22
N MET A 318 -0.36 -6.79 -7.84
CA MET A 318 1.01 -7.06 -8.30
C MET A 318 1.43 -6.13 -9.44
N ILE A 319 0.53 -5.85 -10.39
CA ILE A 319 0.76 -4.89 -11.47
C ILE A 319 0.95 -3.48 -10.88
N ASP A 320 0.06 -3.04 -9.99
CA ASP A 320 0.13 -1.73 -9.35
C ASP A 320 1.45 -1.55 -8.57
N ALA A 321 1.88 -2.59 -7.85
CA ALA A 321 3.17 -2.59 -7.13
C ALA A 321 4.37 -2.49 -8.08
N THR A 322 4.35 -3.23 -9.18
CA THR A 322 5.42 -3.19 -10.20
C THR A 322 5.49 -1.81 -10.86
N MET A 323 4.34 -1.23 -11.23
CA MET A 323 4.27 0.12 -11.80
C MET A 323 4.80 1.19 -10.84
N LYS A 324 4.48 1.06 -9.55
CA LYS A 324 4.99 1.98 -8.52
C LYS A 324 6.52 1.89 -8.40
N GLN A 325 7.07 0.68 -8.36
CA GLN A 325 8.53 0.47 -8.30
C GLN A 325 9.22 1.03 -9.54
N ASP A 326 8.64 0.86 -10.73
CA ASP A 326 9.16 1.46 -11.95
C ASP A 326 9.13 2.99 -11.92
N GLN A 327 8.07 3.59 -11.38
CA GLN A 327 7.98 5.02 -11.22
C GLN A 327 9.03 5.56 -10.23
N GLU A 328 9.28 4.85 -9.13
CA GLU A 328 10.33 5.18 -8.17
C GLU A 328 11.71 5.13 -8.82
N ARG A 329 12.02 4.09 -9.59
CA ARG A 329 13.26 3.98 -10.37
C ARG A 329 13.43 5.12 -11.36
N VAL A 330 12.38 5.46 -12.12
CA VAL A 330 12.41 6.59 -13.06
C VAL A 330 12.67 7.91 -12.33
N ASN A 331 12.07 8.11 -11.16
CA ASN A 331 12.30 9.30 -10.34
C ASN A 331 13.74 9.34 -9.80
N GLU A 332 14.29 8.22 -9.34
CA GLU A 332 15.67 8.10 -8.88
C GLU A 332 16.68 8.39 -10.00
N ASP A 333 16.46 7.82 -11.19
CA ASP A 333 17.29 8.07 -12.37
C ASP A 333 17.19 9.53 -12.82
N TRP A 334 15.98 10.12 -12.76
CA TRP A 334 15.77 11.53 -13.05
C TRP A 334 16.52 12.42 -12.04
N MET A 335 16.42 12.14 -10.74
CA MET A 335 17.12 12.87 -9.68
C MET A 335 18.64 12.73 -9.82
N ARG A 336 19.14 11.53 -10.13
CA ARG A 336 20.56 11.27 -10.38
C ARG A 336 21.05 12.08 -11.59
N THR A 337 20.28 12.05 -12.68
CA THR A 337 20.60 12.81 -13.89
C THR A 337 20.59 14.32 -13.61
N TRP A 338 19.62 14.81 -12.85
CA TRP A 338 19.52 16.21 -12.47
C TRP A 338 20.70 16.65 -11.59
N ASN A 339 21.05 15.84 -10.58
CA ASN A 339 22.21 16.08 -9.72
C ASN A 339 23.52 16.11 -10.51
N ASN A 340 23.73 15.14 -11.40
CA ASN A 340 24.92 15.11 -12.26
C ASN A 340 24.99 16.36 -13.16
N ARG A 341 23.86 16.80 -13.75
CA ARG A 341 23.82 18.04 -14.54
C ARG A 341 24.21 19.27 -13.72
N LYS A 342 23.75 19.33 -12.47
CA LYS A 342 24.08 20.42 -11.55
C LYS A 342 25.55 20.39 -11.11
N GLU A 343 26.09 19.21 -10.81
CA GLU A 343 27.47 19.03 -10.34
C GLU A 343 28.50 19.37 -11.42
N PHE A 344 28.28 18.87 -12.64
CA PHE A 344 29.22 19.03 -13.74
C PHE A 344 28.94 20.26 -14.63
N ASP A 345 27.99 21.12 -14.23
CA ASP A 345 27.48 22.26 -15.03
C ASP A 345 27.08 21.82 -16.46
N ILE A 346 26.58 20.58 -16.60
CA ILE A 346 26.19 19.99 -17.89
C ILE A 346 24.79 20.50 -18.23
N GLY A 347 24.77 21.55 -19.02
CA GLY A 347 23.56 22.15 -19.56
C GLY A 347 23.82 23.55 -20.08
N TRP A 348 22.94 24.04 -20.95
CA TRP A 348 22.96 25.44 -21.32
C TRP A 348 22.47 26.25 -20.11
N VAL A 349 23.39 26.94 -19.43
CA VAL A 349 23.07 27.88 -18.35
C VAL A 349 23.17 29.28 -18.94
N PRO A 350 22.05 29.91 -19.37
CA PRO A 350 22.07 31.18 -20.10
C PRO A 350 22.85 32.28 -19.37
N SER A 351 22.79 32.29 -18.03
CA SER A 351 23.48 33.28 -17.21
C SER A 351 25.01 33.11 -17.14
N ARG A 352 25.55 31.93 -17.45
CA ARG A 352 27.01 31.67 -17.45
C ARG A 352 27.59 31.56 -18.86
N MET A 353 26.83 31.00 -19.80
CA MET A 353 27.34 30.63 -21.12
C MET A 353 27.01 31.63 -22.23
N ILE A 354 25.99 32.47 -22.08
CA ILE A 354 25.74 33.53 -23.07
C ILE A 354 26.73 34.66 -22.76
N PRO A 355 27.67 34.98 -23.67
CA PRO A 355 28.53 36.14 -23.50
C PRO A 355 27.62 37.36 -23.32
N ILE A 356 27.78 38.06 -22.20
CA ILE A 356 26.99 39.26 -21.95
C ILE A 356 27.51 40.32 -22.93
N ASN A 357 26.83 40.44 -24.07
CA ASN A 357 27.16 41.41 -25.12
C ASN A 357 26.86 42.86 -24.69
N GLU A 358 26.50 43.13 -23.43
CA GLU A 358 26.22 44.46 -22.90
C GLU A 358 27.36 45.44 -23.19
N ARG A 359 28.61 45.01 -23.03
CA ARG A 359 29.79 45.83 -23.34
C ARG A 359 29.98 46.08 -24.85
N ILE A 360 29.59 45.12 -25.69
CA ILE A 360 29.66 45.26 -27.15
C ILE A 360 28.54 46.17 -27.64
N ALA A 361 27.33 46.00 -27.11
CA ALA A 361 26.17 46.84 -27.41
C ALA A 361 26.41 48.31 -27.01
N MET A 362 26.99 48.56 -25.83
CA MET A 362 27.39 49.92 -25.41
C MET A 362 28.44 50.55 -26.34
N ARG A 363 29.36 49.75 -26.90
CA ARG A 363 30.40 50.25 -27.82
C ARG A 363 29.85 50.56 -29.21
N ILE A 364 28.86 49.81 -29.68
CA ILE A 364 28.24 50.01 -31.01
C ILE A 364 27.22 51.17 -30.98
N GLY A 365 26.54 51.41 -29.85
CA GLY A 365 25.56 52.50 -29.71
C GLY A 365 26.11 53.87 -29.30
N GLY A 366 27.42 53.98 -29.02
CA GLY A 366 28.03 55.13 -28.34
C GLY A 366 28.69 56.20 -29.22
N ASN A 367 28.57 56.13 -30.55
CA ASN A 367 29.04 57.20 -31.45
C ASN A 367 27.87 57.67 -32.34
N ASN A 368 26.88 58.30 -31.73
CA ASN A 368 26.03 59.26 -32.44
C ASN A 368 26.35 60.64 -31.83
N PRO A 369 27.13 61.49 -32.52
CA PRO A 369 27.48 62.84 -32.04
C PRO A 369 26.27 63.78 -31.96
#